data_AF-A0A1F7M6W4-F1
#
_entry.id   AF-A0A1F7M6W4-F1
#
_cell.length_a   1.000
_cell.length_b   1.000
_cell.length_c   1.000
_cell.angle_alpha   90.00
_cell.angle_beta   90.00
_cell.angle_gamma   90.00
#
_symmetry.space_group_name_H-M   'P 1'
#
loop_
_entity.id
_entity.type
_entity.pdbx_description
1 polymer ?
#
loop_
_entity_poly.entity_id
_entity_poly.type
_entity_poly.pdbx_seq_one_letter_code
_entity_poly.pdbx_strand_id
1 'polypeptide(L)'
;MKDLLLLLPRLARMTASLLADREVPTAAKLALAAVALYLASPVDLIPDFIPLLGYLDDVLLVAVVVDGLLNYLDRALLLKYWPGGVASLDATAAVARRLARWVPRRLKARVFAGR
;
A
#
# COMPACT_ATOMS: atom_id res chain seq x y z
N MET A 1 -0.87 5.18 40.48
CA MET A 1 0.05 5.06 39.31
C MET A 1 1.10 3.96 39.48
N LYS A 2 1.73 3.80 40.65
CA LYS A 2 2.71 2.71 40.91
C LYS A 2 2.10 1.31 40.79
N ASP A 3 0.83 1.16 41.16
CA ASP A 3 0.13 -0.14 41.06
C ASP A 3 0.02 -0.63 39.62
N LEU A 4 -0.16 0.27 38.65
CA LEU A 4 -0.23 -0.08 37.23
C LEU A 4 1.10 -0.64 36.71
N LEU A 5 2.21 -0.06 37.15
CA LEU A 5 3.56 -0.51 36.79
C LEU A 5 3.87 -1.90 37.38
N LEU A 6 3.32 -2.19 38.56
CA LEU A 6 3.45 -3.50 39.21
C LEU A 6 2.56 -4.57 38.55
N LEU A 7 1.53 -4.17 37.80
CA LEU A 7 0.65 -5.07 37.05
C LEU A 7 1.21 -5.46 35.68
N LEU A 8 2.06 -4.63 35.08
CA LEU A 8 2.71 -4.91 33.78
C LEU A 8 3.38 -6.30 33.69
N PRO A 9 4.25 -6.71 34.63
CA PRO A 9 4.89 -8.03 34.55
C PRO A 9 3.88 -9.18 34.72
N ARG A 10 2.77 -8.96 35.45
CA ARG A 10 1.71 -9.96 35.62
C ARG A 10 0.92 -10.15 34.33
N LEU A 11 0.58 -9.06 33.65
CA LEU A 11 -0.12 -9.09 32.36
C LEU A 11 0.75 -9.73 31.27
N ALA A 12 2.04 -9.37 31.20
CA ALA A 12 2.97 -9.97 30.24
C ALA A 12 3.08 -11.50 30.40
N ARG A 13 3.21 -11.96 31.65
CA ARG A 13 3.26 -13.39 31.97
C ARG A 13 1.95 -14.12 31.65
N MET A 14 0.82 -13.47 31.90
CA MET A 14 -0.50 -14.01 31.53
C MET A 14 -0.62 -14.18 30.02
N THR A 15 -0.31 -13.14 29.24
CA THR A 15 -0.35 -13.18 27.76
C THR A 15 0.58 -14.24 27.19
N ALA A 16 1.81 -14.36 27.72
CA ALA A 16 2.75 -15.40 27.31
C ALA A 16 2.24 -16.82 27.61
N SER A 17 1.59 -17.01 28.76
CA SER A 17 1.01 -18.31 29.14
C SER A 17 -0.16 -18.69 28.23
N LEU A 18 -1.05 -17.74 27.90
CA LEU A 18 -2.17 -17.95 26.98
C LEU A 18 -1.71 -18.26 25.55
N LEU A 19 -0.62 -17.67 25.10
CA LEU A 19 -0.03 -17.96 23.78
C LEU A 19 0.54 -19.39 23.70
N ALA A 20 1.12 -19.89 24.80
CA ALA A 20 1.72 -21.22 24.87
C ALA A 20 0.70 -22.34 25.08
N ASP A 21 -0.46 -22.04 25.66
CA ASP A 21 -1.50 -23.02 26.00
C ASP A 21 -2.19 -23.57 24.74
N ARG A 22 -2.26 -24.89 24.59
CA ARG A 22 -2.87 -25.56 23.42
C ARG A 22 -4.41 -25.46 23.40
N GLU A 23 -5.05 -25.26 24.54
CA GLU A 23 -6.52 -25.15 24.65
C GLU A 23 -7.04 -23.80 24.17
N VAL A 24 -6.18 -22.78 24.09
CA VAL A 24 -6.57 -21.45 23.62
C VAL A 24 -6.79 -21.49 22.09
N PRO A 25 -7.97 -21.05 21.60
CA PRO A 25 -8.28 -21.02 20.17
C PRO A 25 -7.23 -20.22 19.38
N THR A 26 -6.87 -20.71 18.20
CA THR A 26 -5.85 -20.09 17.34
C THR A 26 -6.16 -18.63 17.02
N ALA A 27 -7.43 -18.27 16.85
CA ALA A 27 -7.85 -16.89 16.63
C ALA A 27 -7.52 -15.97 17.82
N ALA A 28 -7.73 -16.45 19.06
CA ALA A 28 -7.39 -15.70 20.26
C ALA A 28 -5.86 -15.56 20.42
N LYS A 29 -5.10 -16.60 20.06
CA LYS A 29 -3.62 -16.53 20.03
C LYS A 29 -3.12 -15.50 19.02
N LEU A 30 -3.70 -15.46 17.82
CA LEU A 30 -3.33 -14.47 16.80
C LEU A 30 -3.60 -13.05 17.28
N ALA A 31 -4.75 -12.82 17.92
CA ALA A 31 -5.08 -11.52 18.51
C ALA A 31 -4.10 -11.14 19.64
N LEU A 32 -3.81 -12.06 20.56
CA LEU A 32 -2.85 -11.84 21.65
C LEU A 32 -1.43 -11.61 21.13
N ALA A 33 -1.02 -12.34 20.09
CA ALA A 33 0.27 -12.14 19.44
C ALA A 33 0.34 -10.75 18.80
N ALA A 34 -0.69 -10.30 18.08
CA ALA A 34 -0.74 -8.97 17.48
C ALA A 34 -0.64 -7.86 18.54
N VAL A 35 -1.35 -8.00 19.67
CA VAL A 35 -1.30 -7.04 20.78
C VAL A 35 0.04 -7.10 21.51
N ALA A 36 0.59 -8.29 21.76
CA ALA A 36 1.90 -8.45 22.40
C ALA A 36 3.02 -7.87 21.55
N LEU A 37 2.95 -8.09 20.24
CA LEU A 37 3.83 -7.47 19.26
C LEU A 37 3.68 -5.94 19.42
N TYR A 38 2.46 -5.39 19.29
CA TYR A 38 2.19 -3.95 19.39
C TYR A 38 2.76 -3.31 20.66
N LEU A 39 2.61 -3.99 21.81
CA LEU A 39 3.12 -3.51 23.11
C LEU A 39 4.63 -3.69 23.27
N ALA A 40 5.23 -4.69 22.65
CA ALA A 40 6.67 -4.96 22.73
C ALA A 40 7.50 -4.01 21.88
N SER A 41 6.89 -3.30 20.93
CA SER A 41 7.60 -2.37 20.06
C SER A 41 7.27 -0.91 20.41
N PRO A 42 8.21 -0.12 20.94
CA PRO A 42 8.10 1.34 20.98
C PRO A 42 8.28 1.99 19.58
N VAL A 43 8.19 1.22 18.49
CA VAL A 43 8.32 1.66 17.09
C VAL A 43 7.45 0.75 16.20
N ASP A 44 6.41 1.31 15.61
CA ASP A 44 5.50 0.75 14.59
C ASP A 44 5.65 -0.72 14.17
N LEU A 45 4.62 -1.49 14.49
CA LEU A 45 4.43 -2.87 14.02
C LEU A 45 3.62 -3.03 12.75
N ILE A 46 3.32 -1.89 12.15
CA ILE A 46 3.41 -1.76 10.72
C ILE A 46 4.83 -1.20 10.50
N PRO A 47 5.90 -2.03 10.55
CA PRO A 47 7.17 -1.54 10.06
C PRO A 47 6.94 -1.09 8.63
N ASP A 48 7.68 -0.08 8.19
CA ASP A 48 7.82 0.36 6.80
C ASP A 48 8.41 -0.77 5.91
N PHE A 49 7.91 -1.99 6.01
CA PHE A 49 8.27 -3.19 5.26
C PHE A 49 7.33 -3.44 4.07
N ILE A 50 6.33 -2.59 3.88
CA ILE A 50 5.80 -2.35 2.55
C ILE A 50 6.03 -0.90 2.13
N PRO A 51 7.30 -0.43 2.10
CA PRO A 51 7.61 0.88 1.55
C PRO A 51 7.19 0.94 0.07
N LEU A 52 7.09 -0.21 -0.60
CA LEU A 52 6.55 -0.33 -1.95
C LEU A 52 5.08 0.10 -2.07
N LEU A 53 4.20 -0.14 -1.09
CA LEU A 53 2.77 0.13 -1.25
C LEU A 53 2.45 1.63 -1.22
N GLY A 54 3.18 2.41 -0.41
CA GLY A 54 3.03 3.86 -0.36
C GLY A 54 3.39 4.52 -1.70
N TYR A 55 4.51 4.13 -2.32
CA TYR A 55 4.91 4.64 -3.64
C TYR A 55 4.13 4.00 -4.79
N LEU A 56 3.59 2.79 -4.60
CA LEU A 56 2.82 2.10 -5.64
C LEU A 56 1.56 2.88 -6.01
N ASP A 57 0.91 3.53 -5.05
CA ASP A 57 -0.28 4.36 -5.34
C ASP A 57 0.06 5.55 -6.24
N ASP A 58 1.15 6.27 -5.94
CA ASP A 58 1.64 7.39 -6.76
C ASP A 58 2.05 6.93 -8.18
N VAL A 59 2.78 5.82 -8.28
CA VAL A 59 3.21 5.27 -9.59
C VAL A 59 2.02 4.81 -10.41
N LEU A 60 1.02 4.18 -9.78
CA LEU A 60 -0.22 3.77 -10.45
C LEU A 60 -1.04 4.98 -10.90
N LEU A 61 -1.14 6.02 -10.06
CA LEU A 61 -1.81 7.27 -10.40
C LEU A 61 -1.16 7.94 -11.62
N VAL A 62 0.16 8.08 -11.62
CA VAL A 62 0.91 8.63 -12.76
C VAL A 62 0.71 7.79 -14.02
N ALA A 63 0.75 6.45 -13.91
CA ALA A 63 0.51 5.57 -15.05
C ALA A 63 -0.90 5.73 -15.63
N VAL A 64 -1.92 5.90 -14.79
CA VAL A 64 -3.31 6.15 -15.22
C VAL A 64 -3.44 7.51 -15.90
N VAL A 65 -2.81 8.55 -15.36
CA VAL A 65 -2.83 9.89 -15.95
C VAL A 65 -2.15 9.89 -17.31
N VAL A 66 -0.96 9.30 -17.43
CA VAL A 66 -0.22 9.20 -18.70
C VAL A 66 -0.99 8.35 -19.72
N ASP A 67 -1.55 7.20 -19.31
CA ASP A 67 -2.42 6.38 -20.16
C ASP A 67 -3.63 7.18 -20.64
N GLY A 68 -4.27 7.96 -19.77
CA GLY A 68 -5.35 8.87 -20.15
C GLY A 68 -4.91 9.91 -21.18
N LEU A 69 -3.85 10.67 -20.89
CA LEU A 69 -3.33 11.68 -21.82
C LEU A 69 -3.01 11.10 -23.20
N LEU A 70 -2.44 9.90 -23.26
CA LEU A 70 -2.15 9.18 -24.51
C LEU A 70 -3.40 8.76 -25.29
N ASN A 71 -4.52 8.52 -24.59
CA ASN A 71 -5.79 8.13 -25.21
C ASN A 71 -6.66 9.35 -25.60
N TYR A 72 -6.52 10.48 -24.90
CA TYR A 72 -7.37 11.66 -25.07
C TYR A 72 -6.72 12.82 -25.84
N LEU A 73 -5.38 12.91 -25.88
CA LEU A 73 -4.67 13.96 -26.61
C LEU A 73 -4.11 13.45 -27.94
N ASP A 74 -4.07 14.34 -28.93
CA ASP A 74 -3.46 14.05 -30.22
C ASP A 74 -1.98 13.71 -30.07
N ARG A 75 -1.55 12.63 -30.71
CA ARG A 75 -0.15 12.17 -30.67
C ARG A 75 0.84 13.24 -31.15
N ALA A 76 0.44 14.06 -32.12
CA ALA A 76 1.26 15.18 -32.62
C ALA A 76 1.46 16.26 -31.53
N LEU A 77 0.43 16.53 -30.74
CA LEU A 77 0.50 17.46 -29.61
C LEU A 77 1.41 16.92 -28.51
N LEU A 78 1.29 15.63 -28.18
CA LEU A 78 2.16 14.99 -27.19
C LEU A 78 3.63 15.01 -27.62
N LEU A 79 3.93 14.68 -28.87
CA LEU A 79 5.30 14.73 -29.40
C LEU A 79 5.89 16.15 -29.42
N LYS A 80 5.05 17.18 -29.57
CA LYS A 80 5.48 18.58 -29.52
C LYS A 80 6.01 18.99 -28.14
N TYR A 81 5.40 18.46 -27.07
CA TYR A 81 5.78 18.79 -25.68
C TYR A 81 6.63 17.70 -25.02
N TRP A 82 6.78 16.53 -25.66
CA TRP A 82 7.62 15.46 -25.15
C TRP A 82 9.11 15.80 -25.37
N PRO A 83 9.94 15.80 -24.33
CA PRO A 83 11.35 16.17 -24.44
C PRO A 83 12.21 15.11 -25.15
N GLY A 84 11.67 13.91 -25.37
CA GLY A 84 12.38 12.79 -26.02
C GLY A 84 11.95 12.52 -27.46
N GLY A 85 12.51 11.47 -28.06
CA GLY A 85 12.11 11.00 -29.39
C GLY A 85 10.85 10.13 -29.37
N VAL A 86 10.30 9.86 -30.54
CA VAL A 86 9.11 9.01 -30.74
C VAL A 86 9.23 7.65 -30.04
N ALA A 87 10.40 7.01 -30.15
CA ALA A 87 10.67 5.72 -29.51
C ALA A 87 10.56 5.77 -27.97
N SER A 88 10.96 6.87 -27.35
CA SER A 88 10.87 7.05 -25.89
C SER A 88 9.42 7.29 -25.44
N LEU A 89 8.62 8.00 -26.23
CA LEU A 89 7.20 8.17 -25.97
C LEU A 89 6.47 6.82 -26.06
N ASP A 90 6.78 6.02 -27.08
CA ASP A 90 6.17 4.70 -27.27
C ASP A 90 6.57 3.71 -26.14
N ALA A 91 7.82 3.77 -25.66
CA ALA A 91 8.28 3.00 -24.51
C ALA A 91 7.52 3.40 -23.23
N THR A 92 7.42 4.69 -22.93
CA THR A 92 6.65 5.21 -21.79
C THR A 92 5.17 4.81 -21.88
N ALA A 93 4.58 4.91 -23.07
CA ALA A 93 3.21 4.49 -23.32
C ALA A 93 3.00 2.98 -23.11
N ALA A 94 3.98 2.14 -23.42
CA ALA A 94 3.91 0.71 -23.18
C ALA A 94 3.93 0.38 -21.68
N VAL A 95 4.79 1.06 -20.91
CA VAL A 95 4.89 0.89 -19.45
C VAL A 95 3.63 1.40 -18.76
N ALA A 96 3.18 2.61 -19.09
CA ALA A 96 1.98 3.23 -18.53
C ALA A 96 0.74 2.35 -18.75
N ARG A 97 0.53 1.84 -19.98
CA ARG A 97 -0.56 0.90 -20.28
C ARG A 97 -0.46 -0.38 -19.46
N ARG A 98 0.74 -0.94 -19.30
CA ARG A 98 0.95 -2.19 -18.57
C ARG A 98 0.59 -2.05 -17.09
N LEU A 99 0.97 -0.93 -16.47
CA LEU A 99 0.65 -0.61 -15.08
C LEU A 99 -0.83 -0.23 -14.91
N ALA A 100 -1.37 0.62 -15.79
CA ALA A 100 -2.75 1.07 -15.72
C ALA A 100 -3.78 -0.04 -15.98
N ARG A 101 -3.38 -1.22 -16.50
CA ARG A 101 -4.26 -2.41 -16.59
C ARG A 101 -4.65 -2.97 -15.22
N TRP A 102 -3.85 -2.72 -14.19
CA TRP A 102 -4.12 -3.18 -12.82
C TRP A 102 -5.17 -2.30 -12.14
N VAL A 103 -5.46 -1.11 -12.68
CA VAL A 103 -6.45 -0.19 -12.14
C VAL A 103 -7.84 -0.51 -12.71
N PRO A 104 -8.85 -0.76 -11.85
CA PRO A 104 -10.20 -1.09 -12.31
C PRO A 104 -10.79 0.02 -13.19
N ARG A 105 -11.45 -0.38 -14.29
CA ARG A 105 -12.08 0.54 -15.28
C ARG A 105 -13.02 1.58 -14.66
N ARG A 106 -13.65 1.26 -13.52
CA ARG A 106 -14.53 2.17 -12.77
C ARG A 106 -13.81 3.42 -12.28
N LEU A 107 -12.54 3.30 -11.90
CA LEU A 107 -11.72 4.41 -11.42
C LEU A 107 -11.31 5.33 -12.58
N LYS A 108 -10.90 4.73 -13.71
CA LYS A 108 -10.58 5.47 -14.94
C LYS A 108 -11.76 6.29 -15.47
N ALA A 109 -12.97 5.72 -15.43
CA ALA A 109 -14.18 6.42 -15.87
C ALA A 109 -14.48 7.67 -15.01
N ARG A 110 -14.23 7.66 -13.70
CA ARG A 110 -14.50 8.85 -12.86
C ARG A 110 -13.53 10.01 -13.11
N VAL A 111 -12.30 9.72 -13.51
CA VAL A 111 -11.27 10.74 -13.78
C VAL A 111 -11.43 11.36 -15.16
N PHE A 112 -11.80 10.56 -16.16
CA PHE A 112 -11.81 11.00 -17.56
C PHE A 112 -13.18 11.12 -18.22
N ALA A 113 -14.25 10.54 -17.66
CA ALA A 113 -15.61 10.67 -18.20
C ALA A 113 -16.40 11.85 -17.59
N GLY A 114 -15.71 12.79 -16.94
CA GLY A 114 -16.31 13.98 -16.32
C GLY A 114 -16.60 15.14 -17.30
N ARG A 115 -16.56 14.91 -18.61
CA ARG A 115 -16.96 15.87 -19.64
C ARG A 115 -17.66 15.18 -20.80
#